data_AF-A0A838HY68-F1
#
_entry.id   AF-A0A838HY68-F1
#
_cell.length_a   1.000
_cell.length_b   1.000
_cell.length_c   1.000
_cell.angle_alpha   90.00
_cell.angle_beta   90.00
_cell.angle_gamma   90.00
#
_symmetry.space_group_name_H-M   'P 1'
#
loop_
_entity.id
_entity.type
_entity.pdbx_description
1 polymer ?
#
loop_
_entity_poly.entity_id
_entity_poly.type
_entity_poly.pdbx_seq_one_letter_code
_entity_poly.pdbx_strand_id
1 'polypeptide(L)'
;MPASDASADGEMDLREVRLLRLPLPILARAQEHNEGLMREFALIANPHPHIDVDVPVRMLQLIAALRDRYTAFTVSANAEIERAMERGDEEIDLTFRVPAAVAEATVELAAMLNRADDYCRQGALLTLATPDDLLAFRRWYLGEFRAQINGAPPTPWQ
;
A
#
# COMPACT_ATOMS: atom_id res chain seq x y z
N MET A 1 23.98 40.51 10.64
CA MET A 1 23.00 39.81 9.79
C MET A 1 23.74 39.08 8.70
N PRO A 2 23.82 37.74 8.74
CA PRO A 2 24.22 36.97 7.58
C PRO A 2 23.04 36.14 7.02
N ALA A 3 23.01 36.14 5.69
CA ALA A 3 22.56 35.11 4.76
C ALA A 3 21.15 34.50 4.97
N SER A 4 20.27 34.82 4.01
CA SER A 4 19.26 33.90 3.50
C SER A 4 19.88 32.52 3.32
N ASP A 5 19.46 31.58 4.16
CA ASP A 5 19.60 30.17 3.87
C ASP A 5 18.63 29.88 2.73
N ALA A 6 19.21 29.61 1.56
CA ALA A 6 18.47 29.27 0.37
C ALA A 6 17.67 28.00 0.66
N SER A 7 16.36 28.10 0.52
CA SER A 7 15.41 27.01 0.64
C SER A 7 15.90 25.77 -0.12
N ALA A 8 16.44 24.81 0.62
CA ALA A 8 16.67 23.45 0.14
C ALA A 8 15.35 22.67 0.13
N ASP A 9 14.28 23.29 -0.37
CA ASP A 9 13.07 22.60 -0.76
C ASP A 9 13.24 22.31 -2.25
N GLY A 10 13.98 21.25 -2.57
CA GLY A 10 13.90 20.69 -3.91
C GLY A 10 12.43 20.43 -4.18
N GLU A 11 11.83 21.14 -5.14
CA GLU A 11 10.45 20.96 -5.57
C GLU A 11 10.22 19.46 -5.74
N MET A 12 9.53 18.85 -4.77
CA MET A 12 9.18 17.44 -4.87
C MET A 12 8.28 17.34 -6.10
N ASP A 13 8.74 16.63 -7.13
CA ASP A 13 7.95 16.34 -8.33
C ASP A 13 6.78 15.43 -7.94
N LEU A 14 5.70 16.08 -7.49
CA LEU A 14 4.46 15.44 -7.11
C LEU A 14 3.64 15.15 -8.35
N ARG A 15 3.24 13.89 -8.48
CA ARG A 15 2.38 13.37 -9.53
C ARG A 15 0.99 13.14 -8.97
N GLU A 16 0.00 13.50 -9.76
CA GLU A 16 -1.40 13.24 -9.46
C GLU A 16 -1.74 11.79 -9.84
N VAL A 17 -2.39 11.07 -8.92
CA VAL A 17 -2.93 9.73 -9.16
C VAL A 17 -4.40 9.74 -8.78
N ARG A 18 -5.26 9.34 -9.70
CA ARG A 18 -6.72 9.31 -9.54
C ARG A 18 -7.21 7.88 -9.49
N LEU A 19 -7.73 7.46 -8.34
CA LEU A 19 -8.43 6.18 -8.21
C LEU A 19 -9.90 6.41 -8.50
N LEU A 20 -10.40 5.83 -9.59
CA LEU A 20 -11.80 5.99 -9.99
C LEU A 20 -12.61 4.77 -9.54
N ARG A 21 -13.81 5.03 -8.99
CA ARG A 21 -14.73 4.01 -8.46
C ARG A 21 -14.07 3.08 -7.45
N LEU A 22 -13.27 3.63 -6.53
CA LEU A 22 -12.60 2.90 -5.46
C LEU A 22 -13.64 2.15 -4.61
N PRO A 23 -13.70 0.80 -4.63
CA PRO A 23 -14.72 0.03 -3.90
C PRO A 23 -14.43 0.01 -2.40
N LEU A 24 -15.19 0.78 -1.62
CA LEU A 24 -14.95 0.93 -0.19
C LEU A 24 -15.08 -0.38 0.62
N PRO A 25 -16.05 -1.27 0.34
CA PRO A 25 -16.14 -2.55 1.04
C PRO A 25 -14.93 -3.47 0.79
N ILE A 26 -14.36 -3.45 -0.43
CA ILE A 26 -13.18 -4.25 -0.77
C ILE A 26 -11.94 -3.64 -0.13
N LEU A 27 -11.82 -2.31 -0.13
CA LEU A 27 -10.74 -1.60 0.55
C LEU A 27 -10.70 -1.93 2.04
N ALA A 28 -11.85 -1.88 2.74
CA ALA A 28 -11.94 -2.22 4.16
C ALA A 28 -11.48 -3.67 4.42
N ARG A 29 -11.99 -4.63 3.65
CA ARG A 29 -11.57 -6.04 3.75
C ARG A 29 -10.08 -6.24 3.45
N ALA A 30 -9.53 -5.49 2.50
CA ALA A 30 -8.10 -5.51 2.20
C ALA A 30 -7.26 -4.97 3.37
N GLN A 31 -7.72 -3.91 4.03
CA GLN A 31 -7.07 -3.36 5.23
C GLN A 31 -7.10 -4.38 6.38
N GLU A 32 -8.26 -4.96 6.68
CA GLU A 32 -8.40 -6.00 7.71
C GLU A 32 -7.51 -7.22 7.44
N HIS A 33 -7.46 -7.69 6.18
CA HIS A 33 -6.60 -8.79 5.76
C HIS A 33 -5.12 -8.47 5.98
N ASN A 34 -4.69 -7.28 5.55
CA ASN A 34 -3.30 -6.84 5.71
C ASN A 34 -2.92 -6.69 7.19
N GLU A 35 -3.80 -6.15 8.03
CA GLU A 35 -3.57 -6.07 9.47
C GLU A 35 -3.44 -7.46 10.10
N GLY A 36 -4.30 -8.41 9.72
CA GLY A 36 -4.21 -9.80 10.15
C GLY A 36 -2.85 -10.41 9.78
N LEU A 37 -2.44 -10.25 8.53
CA LEU A 37 -1.14 -10.72 8.05
C LEU A 37 0.02 -10.11 8.84
N MET A 38 -0.02 -8.80 9.12
CA MET A 38 1.04 -8.11 9.88
C MET A 38 1.12 -8.58 11.33
N ARG A 39 -0.03 -8.80 11.98
CA ARG A 39 -0.06 -9.37 13.35
C ARG A 39 0.60 -10.74 13.38
N GLU A 40 0.26 -11.62 12.44
CA GLU A 40 0.83 -12.97 12.41
C GLU A 40 2.32 -12.96 12.06
N PHE A 41 2.74 -12.11 11.12
CA PHE A 41 4.16 -11.97 10.79
C PHE A 41 4.97 -11.44 11.98
N ALA A 42 4.41 -10.55 12.79
CA ALA A 42 5.04 -10.10 14.02
C ALA A 42 5.16 -11.22 15.07
N LEU A 43 4.19 -12.14 15.14
CA LEU A 43 4.27 -13.32 16.02
C LEU A 43 5.35 -14.31 15.55
N ILE A 44 5.41 -14.58 14.24
CA ILE A 44 6.36 -15.52 13.62
C ILE A 44 7.79 -14.98 13.62
N ALA A 45 7.97 -13.66 13.50
CA ALA A 45 9.28 -13.01 13.52
C ALA A 45 10.03 -13.19 14.86
N ASN A 46 9.36 -13.68 15.92
CA ASN A 46 10.04 -14.17 17.11
C ASN A 46 10.67 -15.54 16.85
N PRO A 47 11.99 -15.69 17.02
CA PRO A 47 12.73 -16.83 16.51
C PRO A 47 12.24 -18.17 17.09
N HIS A 48 11.63 -18.99 16.23
CA HIS A 48 11.39 -20.41 16.47
C HIS A 48 12.41 -21.22 15.66
N PRO A 49 12.99 -22.30 16.20
CA PRO A 49 14.15 -23.00 15.62
C PRO A 49 13.91 -23.69 14.25
N HIS A 50 12.73 -23.59 13.64
CA HIS A 50 12.37 -24.32 12.42
C HIS A 50 11.55 -23.53 11.39
N ILE A 51 11.39 -22.21 11.56
CA ILE A 51 10.63 -21.38 10.61
C ILE A 51 11.59 -20.41 9.91
N ASP A 52 11.52 -20.33 8.58
CA ASP A 52 12.21 -19.29 7.81
C ASP A 52 11.50 -17.95 8.06
N VAL A 53 12.17 -17.07 8.82
CA VAL A 53 11.62 -15.77 9.23
C VAL A 53 12.04 -14.62 8.29
N ASP A 54 12.77 -14.90 7.19
CA ASP A 54 13.24 -13.84 6.29
C ASP A 54 12.08 -13.05 5.66
N VAL A 55 11.06 -13.77 5.17
CA VAL A 55 9.88 -13.14 4.53
C VAL A 55 9.08 -12.28 5.53
N PRO A 56 8.66 -12.78 6.71
CA PRO A 56 8.02 -11.95 7.72
C PRO A 56 8.82 -10.71 8.12
N VAL A 57 10.12 -10.87 8.43
CA VAL A 57 10.97 -9.76 8.88
C VAL A 57 11.12 -8.70 7.79
N ARG A 58 11.42 -9.09 6.55
CA ARG A 58 11.59 -8.13 5.46
C ARG A 58 10.31 -7.42 5.08
N MET A 59 9.17 -8.08 5.17
CA MET A 59 7.88 -7.44 4.93
C MET A 59 7.57 -6.36 5.97
N LEU A 60 7.78 -6.64 7.25
CA LEU A 60 7.59 -5.67 8.34
C LEU A 60 8.51 -4.45 8.17
N GLN A 61 9.78 -4.67 7.81
CA GLN A 61 10.75 -3.61 7.54
C GLN A 61 10.34 -2.73 6.35
N LEU A 62 9.93 -3.35 5.24
CA LEU A 62 9.51 -2.62 4.05
C LEU A 62 8.28 -1.74 4.34
N ILE A 63 7.25 -2.30 5.00
CA ILE A 63 6.03 -1.55 5.31
C ILE A 63 6.33 -0.37 6.24
N ALA A 64 7.17 -0.57 7.26
CA ALA A 64 7.59 0.52 8.14
C ALA A 64 8.30 1.63 7.35
N ALA A 65 9.25 1.28 6.48
CA ALA A 65 9.99 2.23 5.67
C ALA A 65 9.07 3.01 4.69
N LEU A 66 8.12 2.33 4.05
CA LEU A 66 7.17 2.96 3.13
C LEU A 66 6.20 3.90 3.86
N ARG A 67 5.69 3.50 5.02
CA ARG A 67 4.84 4.34 5.86
C ARG A 67 5.58 5.62 6.25
N ASP A 68 6.75 5.47 6.84
CA ASP A 68 7.53 6.60 7.36
C ASP A 68 7.90 7.58 6.23
N ARG A 69 8.11 7.09 5.01
CA ARG A 69 8.45 7.90 3.83
C ARG A 69 7.25 8.58 3.17
N TYR A 70 6.07 7.96 3.17
CA TYR A 70 4.95 8.41 2.32
C TYR A 70 3.67 8.79 3.05
N THR A 71 3.56 8.59 4.37
CA THR A 71 2.34 8.92 5.14
C THR A 71 1.86 10.35 4.93
N ALA A 72 2.77 11.33 4.84
CA ALA A 72 2.41 12.73 4.64
C ALA A 72 1.57 12.98 3.37
N PHE A 73 1.74 12.16 2.33
CA PHE A 73 1.05 12.32 1.04
C PHE A 73 -0.31 11.62 1.00
N THR A 74 -0.64 10.80 2.00
CA THR A 74 -1.89 10.03 2.03
C THR A 74 -2.87 10.49 3.11
N VAL A 75 -2.49 11.39 4.02
CA VAL A 75 -3.34 11.84 5.14
C VAL A 75 -4.71 12.35 4.67
N SER A 76 -4.73 13.26 3.71
CA SER A 76 -6.00 13.84 3.23
C SER A 76 -6.89 12.80 2.56
N ALA A 77 -6.29 11.91 1.77
CA ALA A 77 -6.99 10.88 1.04
C ALA A 77 -7.58 9.82 2.00
N ASN A 78 -6.84 9.45 3.04
CA ASN A 78 -7.32 8.55 4.10
C ASN A 78 -8.51 9.15 4.86
N ALA A 79 -8.44 10.45 5.20
CA ALA A 79 -9.56 11.12 5.86
C ALA A 79 -10.82 11.21 4.97
N GLU A 80 -10.65 11.28 3.65
CA GLU A 80 -11.77 11.25 2.71
C GLU A 80 -12.40 9.85 2.60
N ILE A 81 -11.57 8.80 2.56
CA ILE A 81 -12.01 7.41 2.63
C ILE A 81 -12.82 7.16 3.92
N GLU A 82 -12.29 7.55 5.07
CA GLU A 82 -12.96 7.40 6.37
C GLU A 82 -14.34 8.05 6.36
N ARG A 83 -14.43 9.32 5.93
CA ARG A 83 -15.72 10.03 5.83
C ARG A 83 -16.69 9.35 4.86
N ALA A 84 -16.21 8.76 3.78
CA ALA A 84 -17.07 8.08 2.81
C ALA A 84 -17.60 6.75 3.36
N MET A 85 -16.75 6.00 4.07
CA MET A 85 -17.18 4.81 4.79
C MET A 85 -18.20 5.15 5.89
N GLU A 86 -18.01 6.24 6.63
CA GLU A 86 -18.96 6.72 7.64
C GLU A 86 -20.32 7.10 7.04
N ARG A 87 -20.35 7.62 5.81
CA ARG A 87 -21.60 7.89 5.08
C ARG A 87 -22.28 6.63 4.54
N GLY A 88 -21.56 5.50 4.48
CA GLY A 88 -22.04 4.27 3.86
C GLY A 88 -21.94 4.28 2.33
N ASP A 89 -21.02 5.08 1.76
CA ASP A 89 -20.78 5.07 0.32
C ASP A 89 -20.21 3.69 -0.11
N GLU A 90 -20.61 3.20 -1.28
CA GLU A 90 -20.10 1.92 -1.82
C GLU A 90 -18.81 2.11 -2.63
N GLU A 91 -18.68 3.26 -3.29
CA GLU A 91 -17.53 3.64 -4.11
C GLU A 91 -17.26 5.15 -4.05
N ILE A 92 -15.99 5.55 -4.22
CA ILE A 92 -15.59 6.97 -4.34
C ILE A 92 -14.53 7.17 -5.43
N ASP A 93 -14.45 8.40 -5.94
CA ASP A 93 -13.30 8.84 -6.73
C ASP A 93 -12.34 9.58 -5.80
N LEU A 94 -11.06 9.23 -5.83
CA LEU A 94 -10.05 9.77 -4.92
C LEU A 94 -8.82 10.25 -5.69
N THR A 95 -8.25 11.38 -5.28
CA THR A 95 -7.05 11.95 -5.91
C THR A 95 -5.92 12.07 -4.91
N PHE A 96 -4.77 11.48 -5.24
CA PHE A 96 -3.53 11.54 -4.49
C PHE A 96 -2.54 12.48 -5.18
N ARG A 97 -1.69 13.14 -4.39
CA ARG A 97 -0.51 13.85 -4.88
C ARG A 97 0.72 13.27 -4.21
N VAL A 98 1.46 12.44 -4.95
CA VAL A 98 2.56 11.64 -4.41
C VAL A 98 3.86 11.89 -5.18
N PRO A 99 5.04 11.76 -4.56
CA PRO A 99 6.30 11.82 -5.29
C PRO A 99 6.38 10.76 -6.37
N ALA A 100 7.05 11.06 -7.49
CA ALA A 100 7.28 10.10 -8.57
C ALA A 100 7.95 8.79 -8.08
N ALA A 101 8.75 8.84 -7.02
CA ALA A 101 9.38 7.68 -6.37
C ALA A 101 8.36 6.62 -5.86
N VAL A 102 7.09 6.96 -5.72
CA VAL A 102 6.04 5.99 -5.35
C VAL A 102 5.87 4.91 -6.42
N ALA A 103 6.13 5.20 -7.69
CA ALA A 103 6.06 4.17 -8.74
C ALA A 103 7.00 2.98 -8.46
N GLU A 104 8.24 3.25 -8.06
CA GLU A 104 9.19 2.18 -7.70
C GLU A 104 8.78 1.47 -6.42
N ALA A 105 8.33 2.23 -5.41
CA ALA A 105 7.86 1.66 -4.15
C ALA A 105 6.67 0.70 -4.34
N THR A 106 5.74 0.98 -5.27
CA THR A 106 4.62 0.08 -5.55
C THR A 106 5.07 -1.25 -6.17
N VAL A 107 6.13 -1.24 -6.98
CA VAL A 107 6.71 -2.46 -7.56
C VAL A 107 7.36 -3.31 -6.47
N GLU A 108 8.14 -2.67 -5.60
CA GLU A 108 8.80 -3.36 -4.48
C GLU A 108 7.77 -3.97 -3.52
N LEU A 109 6.75 -3.20 -3.14
CA LEU A 109 5.67 -3.66 -2.28
C LEU A 109 4.88 -4.81 -2.91
N ALA A 110 4.53 -4.71 -4.20
CA ALA A 110 3.84 -5.79 -4.90
C ALA A 110 4.66 -7.08 -4.95
N ALA A 111 5.96 -6.98 -5.22
CA ALA A 111 6.86 -8.13 -5.21
C ALA A 111 6.96 -8.78 -3.83
N MET A 112 7.04 -7.98 -2.76
CA MET A 112 7.08 -8.50 -1.39
C MET A 112 5.75 -9.15 -0.98
N LEU A 113 4.62 -8.56 -1.35
CA LEU A 113 3.28 -9.13 -1.11
C LEU A 113 3.09 -10.47 -1.82
N ASN A 114 3.58 -10.62 -3.06
CA ASN A 114 3.55 -11.90 -3.76
C ASN A 114 4.40 -12.96 -3.05
N ARG A 115 5.60 -12.59 -2.56
CA ARG A 115 6.43 -13.51 -1.76
C ARG A 115 5.75 -13.91 -0.45
N ALA A 116 5.05 -12.99 0.21
CA ALA A 116 4.28 -13.29 1.40
C ALA A 116 3.14 -14.27 1.12
N ASP A 117 2.41 -14.09 0.02
CA ASP A 117 1.37 -15.03 -0.41
C ASP A 117 1.95 -16.44 -0.67
N ASP A 118 3.09 -16.53 -1.36
CA ASP A 118 3.77 -17.81 -1.61
C ASP A 118 4.27 -18.46 -0.32
N TYR A 119 4.82 -17.66 0.59
CA TYR A 119 5.23 -18.11 1.93
C TYR A 119 4.04 -18.67 2.71
N CYS A 120 2.90 -17.97 2.72
CA CYS A 120 1.68 -18.44 3.39
C CYS A 120 1.17 -19.75 2.79
N ARG A 121 1.22 -19.92 1.47
CA ARG A 121 0.84 -21.17 0.79
C ARG A 121 1.77 -22.33 1.14
N GLN A 122 3.08 -22.09 1.21
CA GLN A 122 4.10 -23.12 1.47
C GLN A 122 4.16 -23.53 2.95
N GLY A 123 4.01 -22.59 3.88
CA GLY A 123 4.05 -22.82 5.32
C GLY A 123 2.75 -23.37 5.92
N ALA A 124 1.78 -23.77 5.08
CA ALA A 124 0.43 -24.17 5.47
C ALA A 124 -0.36 -23.10 6.26
N LEU A 125 0.03 -21.82 6.17
CA LEU A 125 -0.71 -20.67 6.70
C LEU A 125 -1.78 -20.22 5.69
N LEU A 126 -2.57 -21.18 5.19
CA LEU A 126 -3.50 -20.98 4.06
C LEU A 126 -4.60 -19.96 4.36
N THR A 127 -4.92 -19.75 5.64
CA THR A 127 -5.87 -18.73 6.09
C THR A 127 -5.37 -17.29 5.90
N LEU A 128 -4.06 -17.11 5.70
CA LEU A 128 -3.43 -15.80 5.49
C LEU A 128 -3.14 -15.49 4.02
N ALA A 129 -3.28 -16.47 3.12
CA ALA A 129 -3.14 -16.25 1.69
C ALA A 129 -4.22 -15.25 1.22
N THR A 130 -3.82 -14.23 0.45
CA THR A 130 -4.80 -13.22 0.01
C THR A 130 -5.88 -13.83 -0.89
N PRO A 131 -7.17 -13.65 -0.56
CA PRO A 131 -8.30 -14.01 -1.41
C PRO A 131 -8.24 -13.39 -2.80
N ASP A 132 -8.84 -14.04 -3.81
CA ASP A 132 -8.73 -13.63 -5.22
C ASP A 132 -9.28 -12.23 -5.50
N ASP A 133 -10.37 -11.83 -4.85
CA ASP A 133 -10.97 -10.50 -4.97
C ASP A 133 -10.06 -9.41 -4.41
N LEU A 134 -9.44 -9.67 -3.24
CA LEU A 134 -8.46 -8.76 -2.64
C LEU A 134 -7.15 -8.71 -3.43
N LEU A 135 -6.75 -9.82 -4.07
CA LEU A 135 -5.60 -9.86 -4.96
C LEU A 135 -5.85 -9.03 -6.23
N ALA A 136 -7.02 -9.16 -6.84
CA ALA A 136 -7.43 -8.34 -7.98
C ALA A 136 -7.42 -6.85 -7.61
N PHE A 137 -7.99 -6.50 -6.45
CA PHE A 137 -7.99 -5.15 -5.93
C PHE A 137 -6.59 -4.58 -5.73
N ARG A 138 -5.71 -5.33 -5.06
CA ARG A 138 -4.31 -4.94 -4.83
C ARG A 138 -3.56 -4.70 -6.14
N ARG A 139 -3.76 -5.56 -7.15
CA ARG A 139 -3.13 -5.42 -8.47
C ARG A 139 -3.58 -4.15 -9.18
N TRP A 140 -4.88 -3.87 -9.15
CA TRP A 140 -5.42 -2.63 -9.69
C TRP A 140 -4.89 -1.42 -8.91
N TYR A 141 -5.00 -1.41 -7.57
CA TYR A 141 -4.61 -0.28 -6.73
C TYR A 141 -3.13 0.09 -6.92
N LEU A 142 -2.20 -0.85 -6.74
CA LEU A 142 -0.77 -0.60 -6.94
C LEU A 142 -0.44 -0.32 -8.41
N GLY A 143 -1.18 -0.94 -9.32
CA GLY A 143 -1.09 -0.73 -10.77
C GLY A 143 -1.42 0.70 -11.18
N GLU A 144 -2.48 1.29 -10.63
CA GLU A 144 -2.91 2.67 -10.94
C GLU A 144 -1.86 3.69 -10.51
N PHE A 145 -1.28 3.57 -9.31
CA PHE A 145 -0.17 4.42 -8.89
C PHE A 145 1.01 4.33 -9.87
N ARG A 146 1.46 3.11 -10.18
CA ARG A 146 2.58 2.91 -11.10
C ARG A 146 2.26 3.44 -12.50
N ALA A 147 1.10 3.14 -13.05
CA ALA A 147 0.74 3.47 -14.42
C ALA A 147 0.57 4.98 -14.60
N GLN A 148 -0.16 5.64 -13.71
CA GLN A 148 -0.44 7.07 -13.81
C GLN A 148 0.79 7.94 -13.53
N ILE A 149 1.65 7.55 -12.58
CA ILE A 149 2.94 8.22 -12.38
C ILE A 149 3.81 8.16 -13.65
N ASN A 150 3.71 7.08 -14.43
CA ASN A 150 4.38 6.91 -15.73
C ASN A 150 3.59 7.52 -16.92
N GLY A 151 2.50 8.24 -16.67
CA GLY A 151 1.76 8.99 -17.69
C GLY A 151 0.58 8.25 -18.34
N ALA A 152 0.20 7.07 -17.85
CA ALA A 152 -1.02 6.42 -18.31
C ALA A 152 -2.28 7.14 -17.77
N PRO A 153 -3.41 7.11 -18.50
CA PRO A 153 -4.69 7.59 -17.97
C PRO A 153 -5.20 6.67 -16.83
N PRO A 154 -6.05 7.19 -15.92
CA PRO A 154 -6.66 6.39 -14.87
C PRO A 154 -7.64 5.35 -15.43
N THR A 155 -7.66 4.16 -14.81
CA THR A 155 -8.60 3.09 -15.12
C THR A 155 -9.52 2.85 -13.92
N PRO A 156 -10.85 2.93 -14.06
CA PRO A 156 -11.76 2.63 -12.96
C PRO A 156 -11.70 1.17 -12.55
N TRP A 157 -11.99 0.88 -11.28
CA TRP A 157 -12.22 -0.48 -10.81
C TRP A 157 -13.40 -1.13 -11.56
N GLN A 158 -13.29 -2.43 -11.87
CA GLN A 158 -14.27 -3.21 -12.66
C GLN A 158 -14.77 -4.43 -11.89
#